data_AF-A0A7C9RSV8-F1
#
_entry.id   AF-A0A7C9RSV8-F1
#
_cell.length_a   1.000
_cell.length_b   1.000
_cell.length_c   1.000
_cell.angle_alpha   90.00
_cell.angle_beta   90.00
_cell.angle_gamma   90.00
#
_symmetry.space_group_name_H-M   'P 1'
#
loop_
_entity.id
_entity.type
_entity.pdbx_description
1 polymer ?
#
loop_
_entity_poly.entity_id
_entity_poly.type
_entity_poly.pdbx_seq_one_letter_code
_entity_poly.pdbx_strand_id
1 'polypeptide(L)'
;MLIKLGIVTTGVALLLGGTAQAAVPTPPSCPSAVQIGSTGVIKRGTELMATITQFEGCGGKYGHVRVEGVNLFRASIRLVGGGSFTPPTQGARGQRDVWTFSKALNDKCTAAEATMQIGEEALKGRSGSSC
;
A
#
# COMPACT_ATOMS: atom_id res chain seq x y z
N MET A 1 8.10 23.77 -51.19
CA MET A 1 7.47 23.21 -49.98
C MET A 1 8.27 23.70 -48.78
N LEU A 2 7.66 24.52 -47.91
CA LEU A 2 8.29 25.09 -46.71
C LEU A 2 8.36 24.05 -45.58
N ILE A 3 9.53 23.88 -44.98
CA ILE A 3 9.73 23.16 -43.72
C ILE A 3 9.41 24.14 -42.58
N LYS A 4 8.39 23.83 -41.76
CA LYS A 4 8.08 24.59 -40.54
C LYS A 4 8.89 24.01 -39.37
N LEU A 5 9.79 24.83 -38.81
CA LEU A 5 10.36 24.64 -37.49
C LEU A 5 9.25 24.77 -36.44
N GLY A 6 9.05 23.73 -35.63
CA GLY A 6 8.23 23.75 -34.43
C GLY A 6 9.09 23.97 -33.21
N ILE A 7 8.84 25.08 -32.51
CA ILE A 7 9.58 25.66 -31.40
C ILE A 7 9.65 24.73 -30.18
N VAL A 8 10.86 24.62 -29.62
CA VAL A 8 11.15 24.11 -28.27
C VAL A 8 10.64 25.14 -27.27
N THR A 9 9.62 24.79 -26.48
CA THR A 9 9.29 25.52 -25.26
C THR A 9 10.09 24.96 -24.10
N THR A 10 11.09 25.74 -23.70
CA THR A 10 11.84 25.65 -22.47
C THR A 10 10.91 25.73 -21.25
N GLY A 11 10.81 24.62 -20.52
CA GLY A 11 10.36 24.60 -19.13
C GLY A 11 11.50 24.11 -18.25
N VAL A 12 12.40 25.01 -17.86
CA VAL A 12 13.40 24.73 -16.82
C VAL A 12 12.83 25.21 -15.49
N ALA A 13 12.49 24.27 -14.62
CA ALA A 13 12.47 24.48 -13.18
C ALA A 13 13.32 23.39 -12.54
N LEU A 14 14.56 23.76 -12.22
CA LEU A 14 15.47 23.03 -11.35
C LEU A 14 14.92 23.07 -9.93
N LEU A 15 14.49 21.92 -9.41
CA LEU A 15 14.43 21.68 -7.97
C LEU A 15 15.56 20.70 -7.61
N LEU A 16 16.71 21.28 -7.29
CA LEU A 16 17.79 20.63 -6.55
C LEU A 16 17.22 20.15 -5.20
N GLY A 17 17.35 18.85 -4.92
CA GLY A 17 17.05 18.29 -3.59
C GLY A 17 15.68 17.64 -3.41
N GLY A 18 15.18 16.90 -4.41
CA GLY A 18 14.08 15.97 -4.17
C GLY A 18 14.64 14.65 -3.63
N THR A 19 14.45 14.35 -2.35
CA THR A 19 14.47 12.95 -1.88
C THR A 19 13.72 12.13 -2.91
N ALA A 20 14.34 11.10 -3.51
CA ALA A 20 13.62 10.20 -4.39
C ALA A 20 12.33 9.81 -3.66
N GLN A 21 11.18 10.36 -4.07
CA GLN A 21 9.92 9.97 -3.48
C GLN A 21 9.77 8.54 -3.95
N ALA A 22 10.10 7.60 -3.05
CA ALA A 22 9.91 6.19 -3.30
C ALA A 22 8.50 6.05 -3.85
N ALA A 23 8.40 5.52 -5.07
CA ALA A 23 7.13 5.44 -5.78
C ALA A 23 6.10 4.85 -4.82
N VAL A 24 4.99 5.57 -4.60
CA VAL A 24 3.90 5.07 -3.77
C VAL A 24 3.49 3.73 -4.37
N PRO A 25 3.52 2.63 -3.59
CA PRO A 25 3.18 1.32 -4.12
C PRO A 25 1.76 1.37 -4.66
N THR A 26 1.57 1.01 -5.94
CA THR A 26 0.26 0.93 -6.57
C THR A 26 -0.23 -0.52 -6.57
N PRO A 27 -1.55 -0.76 -6.42
CA PRO A 27 -2.10 -2.09 -6.56
C PRO A 27 -1.71 -2.71 -7.92
N PRO A 28 -1.12 -3.91 -7.97
CA PRO A 28 -0.60 -4.50 -9.21
C PRO A 28 -1.65 -4.65 -10.32
N SER A 29 -2.91 -4.84 -9.95
CA SER A 29 -4.04 -5.01 -10.88
C SER A 29 -4.82 -3.72 -11.17
N CYS A 30 -4.46 -2.60 -10.54
CA CYS A 30 -5.19 -1.34 -10.67
C CYS A 30 -4.27 -0.12 -10.46
N PRO A 31 -3.52 0.29 -11.49
CA PRO A 31 -2.62 1.45 -11.38
C PRO A 31 -3.33 2.78 -11.12
N SER A 32 -4.64 2.86 -11.42
CA SER A 32 -5.47 4.04 -11.17
C SER A 32 -6.06 4.11 -9.77
N ALA A 33 -5.84 3.10 -8.92
CA ALA A 33 -6.32 3.12 -7.55
C ALA A 33 -5.61 4.21 -6.73
N VAL A 34 -6.37 4.89 -5.89
CA VAL A 34 -5.89 5.97 -5.03
C VAL A 34 -5.80 5.47 -3.59
N GLN A 35 -4.79 5.93 -2.84
CA GLN A 35 -4.71 5.61 -1.42
C GLN A 35 -5.86 6.28 -0.66
N ILE A 36 -6.51 5.56 0.24
CA ILE A 36 -7.59 6.06 1.10
C ILE A 36 -7.23 5.84 2.58
N GLY A 37 -7.83 6.62 3.48
CA GLY A 37 -7.49 6.60 4.91
C GLY A 37 -5.99 6.85 5.21
N SER A 38 -5.64 6.81 6.49
CA SER A 38 -4.26 7.03 6.94
C SER A 38 -3.41 5.77 6.88
N THR A 39 -2.11 5.92 6.61
CA THR A 39 -1.14 4.83 6.69
C THR A 39 -1.03 4.32 8.13
N GLY A 40 -1.20 3.02 8.33
CA GLY A 40 -0.92 2.32 9.57
C GLY A 40 0.51 1.80 9.64
N VAL A 41 0.94 1.37 10.81
CA VAL A 41 2.28 0.80 11.01
C VAL A 41 2.24 -0.42 11.92
N ILE A 42 3.17 -1.34 11.71
CA ILE A 42 3.55 -2.38 12.67
C ILE A 42 4.88 -1.96 13.28
N LYS A 43 4.97 -2.00 14.61
CA LYS A 43 6.22 -1.70 15.33
C LYS A 43 6.62 -2.88 16.22
N ARG A 44 7.93 -3.04 16.42
CA ARG A 44 8.52 -3.87 17.47
C ARG A 44 9.28 -2.93 18.41
N GLY A 45 8.71 -2.63 19.57
CA GLY A 45 9.20 -1.54 20.40
C GLY A 45 9.13 -0.20 19.65
N THR A 46 10.27 0.46 19.46
CA THR A 46 10.38 1.72 18.71
C THR A 46 10.66 1.54 17.22
N GLU A 47 11.01 0.33 16.79
CA GLU A 47 11.42 0.04 15.43
C GLU A 47 10.20 -0.17 14.51
N LEU A 48 10.20 0.52 13.36
CA LEU A 48 9.19 0.34 12.32
C LEU A 48 9.44 -0.97 11.57
N MET A 49 8.47 -1.87 11.63
CA MET A 49 8.55 -3.17 10.98
C MET A 49 7.82 -3.21 9.64
N ALA A 50 6.69 -2.52 9.54
CA ALA A 50 5.89 -2.51 8.31
C ALA A 50 4.99 -1.29 8.23
N THR A 51 4.66 -0.88 7.01
CA THR A 51 3.61 0.10 6.72
C THR A 51 2.38 -0.61 6.16
N ILE A 52 1.20 -0.09 6.50
CA ILE A 52 -0.09 -0.66 6.09
C ILE A 52 -0.88 0.43 5.41
N THR A 53 -1.18 0.24 4.14
CA THR A 53 -1.97 1.17 3.34
C THR A 53 -3.20 0.49 2.79
N GLN A 54 -4.16 1.30 2.37
CA GLN A 54 -5.35 0.83 1.68
C GLN A 54 -5.64 1.73 0.49
N PHE A 55 -6.24 1.17 -0.54
CA PHE A 55 -6.51 1.87 -1.78
C PHE A 55 -7.93 1.58 -2.26
N GLU A 56 -8.46 2.46 -3.10
CA GLU A 56 -9.71 2.29 -3.80
C GLU A 56 -9.52 2.52 -5.29
N GLY A 57 -10.07 1.61 -6.10
CA GLY A 57 -10.04 1.72 -7.54
C GLY A 57 -10.50 0.44 -8.23
N CYS A 58 -10.78 0.51 -9.53
CA CYS A 58 -11.19 -0.65 -10.34
C CYS A 58 -12.35 -1.47 -9.72
N GLY A 59 -13.30 -0.77 -9.07
CA GLY A 59 -14.50 -1.36 -8.49
C GLY A 59 -14.28 -2.14 -7.19
N GLY A 60 -13.19 -1.90 -6.47
CA GLY A 60 -12.99 -2.49 -5.16
C GLY A 60 -11.96 -1.78 -4.30
N LYS A 61 -11.76 -2.36 -3.12
CA LYS A 61 -10.81 -1.91 -2.11
C LYS A 61 -9.60 -2.84 -2.07
N TYR A 62 -8.43 -2.27 -1.81
CA TYR A 62 -7.18 -2.99 -1.66
C TYR A 62 -6.59 -2.75 -0.28
N GLY A 63 -5.99 -3.78 0.30
CA GLY A 63 -5.11 -3.65 1.47
C GLY A 63 -3.69 -4.00 1.07
N HIS A 64 -2.72 -3.27 1.59
CA HIS A 64 -1.30 -3.50 1.35
C HIS A 64 -0.49 -3.45 2.65
N VAL A 65 0.40 -4.42 2.83
CA VAL A 65 1.44 -4.35 3.85
C VAL A 65 2.80 -4.42 3.16
N ARG A 66 3.64 -3.43 3.45
CA ARG A 66 5.06 -3.40 3.06
C ARG A 66 5.92 -3.59 4.30
N VAL A 67 6.76 -4.63 4.30
CA VAL A 67 7.66 -4.96 5.41
C VAL A 67 9.04 -4.32 5.23
N GLU A 68 9.48 -3.63 6.27
CA GLU A 68 10.73 -2.88 6.38
C GLU A 68 11.80 -3.71 7.11
N GLY A 69 13.05 -3.64 6.64
CA GLY A 69 14.25 -3.98 7.45
C GLY A 69 14.48 -5.45 7.84
N VAL A 70 13.47 -6.33 7.84
CA VAL A 70 13.61 -7.74 8.26
C VAL A 70 13.64 -8.72 7.08
N ASN A 71 14.34 -9.85 7.25
CA ASN A 71 14.51 -10.87 6.19
C ASN A 71 13.72 -12.17 6.45
N LEU A 72 13.53 -12.56 7.72
CA LEU A 72 12.82 -13.79 8.09
C LEU A 72 11.47 -13.46 8.72
N PHE A 73 10.46 -13.32 7.87
CA PHE A 73 9.10 -13.01 8.29
C PHE A 73 8.06 -13.66 7.39
N ARG A 74 6.80 -13.69 7.86
CA ARG A 74 5.61 -13.89 7.02
C ARG A 74 4.61 -12.79 7.32
N ALA A 75 4.22 -12.04 6.30
CA ALA A 75 3.17 -11.04 6.42
C ALA A 75 1.85 -11.59 5.88
N SER A 76 0.76 -11.17 6.49
CA SER A 76 -0.60 -11.40 6.01
C SER A 76 -1.41 -10.14 6.16
N ILE A 77 -2.38 -9.95 5.27
CA ILE A 77 -3.24 -8.77 5.27
C ILE A 77 -4.67 -9.13 4.89
N ARG A 78 -5.63 -8.43 5.49
CA ARG A 78 -7.05 -8.52 5.17
C ARG A 78 -7.69 -7.13 5.17
N LEU A 79 -8.83 -7.02 4.52
CA LEU A 79 -9.72 -5.88 4.67
C LEU A 79 -10.80 -6.20 5.70
N VAL A 80 -11.14 -5.22 6.53
CA VAL A 80 -12.21 -5.28 7.53
C VAL A 80 -13.12 -4.07 7.37
N GLY A 81 -14.44 -4.25 7.40
CA GLY A 81 -15.39 -3.16 7.23
C GLY A 81 -16.84 -3.61 7.22
N GLY A 82 -17.74 -2.78 7.75
CA GLY A 82 -19.19 -3.05 7.74
C GLY A 82 -19.62 -4.37 8.38
N GLY A 83 -18.92 -4.82 9.42
CA GLY A 83 -19.16 -6.13 10.08
C GLY A 83 -18.60 -7.35 9.33
N SER A 84 -17.99 -7.13 8.16
CA SER A 84 -17.43 -8.15 7.29
C SER A 84 -15.90 -8.05 7.20
N PHE A 85 -15.26 -9.14 6.78
CA PHE A 85 -13.82 -9.17 6.53
C PHE A 85 -13.46 -10.14 5.40
N THR A 86 -12.34 -9.89 4.73
CA THR A 86 -11.77 -10.85 3.78
C THR A 86 -10.97 -11.92 4.53
N PRO A 87 -10.87 -13.14 3.99
CA PRO A 87 -9.80 -14.05 4.40
C PRO A 87 -8.44 -13.36 4.30
N PRO A 88 -7.52 -13.60 5.24
CA PRO A 88 -6.20 -13.01 5.20
C PRO A 88 -5.40 -13.56 4.00
N THR A 89 -4.93 -12.66 3.14
CA THR A 89 -3.96 -13.00 2.11
C THR A 89 -2.58 -13.07 2.76
N GLN A 90 -1.95 -14.24 2.71
CA GLN A 90 -0.62 -14.47 3.27
C GLN A 90 0.44 -14.41 2.15
N GLY A 91 1.50 -13.65 2.37
CA GLY A 91 2.67 -13.63 1.49
C GLY A 91 3.61 -14.83 1.72
N ALA A 92 4.47 -15.08 0.74
CA ALA A 92 5.59 -16.00 0.90
C ALA A 92 6.54 -15.54 2.02
N ARG A 93 7.40 -16.45 2.49
CA ARG A 93 8.43 -16.11 3.47
C ARG A 93 9.36 -15.02 2.88
N GLY A 94 9.55 -13.93 3.61
CA GLY A 94 10.38 -12.80 3.15
C GLY A 94 9.74 -11.91 2.08
N GLN A 95 8.48 -12.14 1.69
CA GLN A 95 7.81 -11.32 0.69
C GLN A 95 7.46 -9.94 1.25
N ARG A 96 8.14 -8.90 0.76
CA ARG A 96 8.02 -7.54 1.30
C ARG A 96 6.68 -6.88 1.05
N ASP A 97 6.10 -7.08 -0.12
CA ASP A 97 4.84 -6.46 -0.52
C ASP A 97 3.75 -7.54 -0.61
N VAL A 98 2.74 -7.45 0.26
CA VAL A 98 1.59 -8.36 0.27
C VAL A 98 0.31 -7.58 0.12
N TRP A 99 -0.50 -7.99 -0.86
CA TRP A 99 -1.72 -7.30 -1.26
C TRP A 99 -2.94 -8.18 -1.04
N THR A 100 -4.07 -7.55 -0.75
CA THR A 100 -5.40 -8.17 -0.77
C THR A 100 -6.38 -7.26 -1.49
N PHE A 101 -7.49 -7.84 -1.96
CA PHE A 101 -8.51 -7.13 -2.73
C PHE A 101 -9.90 -7.63 -2.39
N SER A 102 -10.89 -6.73 -2.39
CA SER A 102 -12.30 -7.09 -2.28
C SER A 102 -13.21 -6.14 -3.04
N LYS A 103 -14.06 -6.69 -3.91
CA LYS A 103 -15.22 -5.99 -4.48
C LYS A 103 -16.39 -5.92 -3.49
N ALA A 104 -16.52 -6.94 -2.64
CA ALA A 104 -17.64 -7.08 -1.71
C ALA A 104 -17.63 -6.04 -0.58
N LEU A 105 -16.50 -5.38 -0.34
CA LEU A 105 -16.36 -4.31 0.64
C LEU A 105 -16.32 -2.92 -0.01
N ASN A 106 -16.60 -2.81 -1.31
CA ASN A 106 -16.42 -1.54 -2.03
C ASN A 106 -17.36 -0.43 -1.52
N ASP A 107 -18.55 -0.80 -1.07
CA ASP A 107 -19.59 0.10 -0.54
C ASP A 107 -19.48 0.28 0.98
N LYS A 108 -18.43 -0.24 1.62
CA LYS A 108 -18.25 -0.19 3.08
C LYS A 108 -17.10 0.72 3.46
N CYS A 109 -17.22 1.30 4.65
CA CYS A 109 -16.08 1.87 5.32
C CYS A 109 -15.10 0.74 5.69
N THR A 110 -13.87 0.80 5.19
CA THR A 110 -12.87 -0.25 5.42
C THR A 110 -11.62 0.26 6.10
N ALA A 111 -10.92 -0.66 6.75
CA ALA A 111 -9.51 -0.54 7.09
C ALA A 111 -8.78 -1.82 6.64
N ALA A 112 -7.48 -1.71 6.37
CA ALA A 112 -6.61 -2.86 6.18
C ALA A 112 -5.97 -3.27 7.52
N GLU A 113 -6.03 -4.56 7.85
CA GLU A 113 -5.37 -5.15 9.02
C GLU A 113 -4.28 -6.10 8.58
N ALA A 114 -3.07 -5.91 9.10
CA ALA A 114 -1.94 -6.76 8.81
C ALA A 114 -1.41 -7.46 10.06
N THR A 115 -0.96 -8.69 9.88
CA THR A 115 -0.20 -9.46 10.87
C THR A 115 1.13 -9.85 10.27
N MET A 116 2.21 -9.65 11.02
CA MET A 116 3.56 -10.05 10.66
C MET A 116 4.09 -11.03 11.70
N GLN A 117 4.47 -12.22 11.25
CA GLN A 117 5.12 -13.24 12.07
C GLN A 117 6.63 -13.18 11.89
N ILE A 118 7.36 -13.13 13.00
CA ILE A 118 8.83 -13.20 13.05
C ILE A 118 9.22 -14.18 14.15
N GLY A 119 9.73 -15.35 13.76
CA GLY A 119 9.93 -16.46 14.71
C GLY A 119 8.59 -16.86 15.33
N GLU A 120 8.51 -16.84 16.66
CA GLU A 120 7.29 -17.13 17.43
C GLU A 120 6.44 -15.89 17.73
N GLU A 121 6.94 -14.70 17.41
CA GLU A 121 6.25 -13.44 17.68
C GLU A 121 5.28 -13.08 16.55
N ALA A 122 4.07 -12.66 16.92
CA ALA A 122 3.06 -12.13 16.00
C ALA A 122 2.76 -10.66 16.31
N LEU A 123 3.18 -9.79 15.41
CA LEU A 123 2.94 -8.35 15.48
C LEU A 123 1.75 -7.97 14.59
N LYS A 124 0.96 -6.98 15.01
CA LYS A 124 -0.23 -6.53 14.27
C LYS A 124 -0.24 -5.03 14.11
N GLY A 125 -0.93 -4.58 13.06
CA GLY A 125 -1.22 -3.18 12.82
C GLY A 125 -2.46 -3.03 11.96
N ARG A 126 -2.93 -1.78 11.84
CA ARG A 126 -4.13 -1.44 11.08
C ARG A 126 -3.98 -0.06 10.44
N SER A 127 -4.47 0.10 9.20
CA SER A 127 -4.60 1.41 8.56
C SER A 127 -5.74 2.23 9.19
N GLY A 128 -5.81 3.52 8.87
CA GLY A 128 -7.00 4.32 9.16
C GLY A 128 -8.23 3.72 8.47
N SER A 129 -9.41 3.92 9.07
CA SER A 129 -10.68 3.62 8.41
C SER A 129 -10.96 4.67 7.34
N SER A 130 -11.51 4.29 6.19
CA SER A 130 -12.00 5.21 5.17
C SER A 130 -13.41 4.83 4.74
N CYS A 131 -14.27 5.85 4.75
CA CYS A 131 -15.51 5.97 4.01
C CYS A 131 -15.30 7.11 2.99
#